data_AF-A0A418T204-F1
#
_entry.id   AF-A0A418T204-F1
#
_cell.length_a   1.000
_cell.length_b   1.000
_cell.length_c   1.000
_cell.angle_alpha   90.00
_cell.angle_beta   90.00
_cell.angle_gamma   90.00
#
_symmetry.space_group_name_H-M   'P 1'
#
loop_
_entity.id
_entity.type
_entity.pdbx_description
1 polymer ?
#
loop_
_entity_poly.entity_id
_entity_poly.type
_entity_poly.pdbx_seq_one_letter_code
_entity_poly.pdbx_strand_id
1 'polypeptide(L)'
;MDRHLEPIFSAISNPTRRAILDFLLRKDGASRAEIEAELNLNQNTLTGHLRTLANSSVVIAMGNITRPHYYVNLTAFRIMNEQWIRKFIESEGCDDETPIFSDERSIKRHFTIYIRATPRIVWIQMTDDRRTKLWLQMELSTETVEKSIKFKTGNTVAFTGRITKYNTNREFSYEIYTSDIKDMHEQKISPNIAWKLRPIGDYATKLDIYLEHLEIDNDIINLFLNRWPEALSKLKTLSETGTRFWISPLDASS
;
A
#
# COMPACT_ATOMS: atom_id res chain seq x y z
N MET A 1 27.50 -7.02 6.94
CA MET A 1 26.21 -7.74 6.96
C MET A 1 25.26 -6.91 7.79
N ASP A 2 24.10 -6.51 7.28
CA ASP A 2 23.12 -5.76 8.08
C ASP A 2 22.70 -6.63 9.27
N ARG A 3 23.05 -6.21 10.50
CA ARG A 3 22.79 -6.99 11.74
C ARG A 3 21.32 -7.33 11.93
N HIS A 4 20.41 -6.64 11.25
CA HIS A 4 18.98 -6.85 11.30
C HIS A 4 18.48 -8.03 10.44
N LEU A 5 19.25 -8.50 9.46
CA LEU A 5 18.85 -9.61 8.59
C LEU A 5 19.31 -10.99 9.09
N GLU A 6 20.38 -11.06 9.88
CA GLU A 6 20.89 -12.34 10.42
C GLU A 6 19.82 -13.15 11.18
N PRO A 7 18.97 -12.55 12.05
CA PRO A 7 17.92 -13.29 12.72
C PRO A 7 16.89 -13.89 11.75
N ILE A 8 16.58 -13.19 10.66
CA ILE A 8 15.65 -13.65 9.61
C ILE A 8 16.26 -14.85 8.88
N PHE A 9 17.50 -14.73 8.40
CA PHE A 9 18.20 -15.82 7.71
C PHE A 9 18.34 -17.06 8.60
N SER A 10 18.74 -16.86 9.85
CA SER A 10 18.84 -17.93 10.83
C SER A 10 17.48 -18.60 11.05
N ALA A 11 16.40 -17.83 11.14
CA ALA A 11 15.06 -18.37 11.28
C ALA A 11 14.58 -19.14 10.04
N ILE A 12 14.82 -18.68 8.81
CA ILE A 12 14.34 -19.39 7.62
C ILE A 12 15.24 -20.55 7.17
N SER A 13 16.44 -20.69 7.72
CA SER A 13 17.38 -21.77 7.33
C SER A 13 16.88 -23.18 7.68
N ASN A 14 16.05 -23.33 8.71
CA ASN A 14 15.56 -24.63 9.16
C ASN A 14 14.37 -25.12 8.31
N PRO A 15 14.39 -26.38 7.83
CA PRO A 15 13.35 -26.91 6.94
C PRO A 15 11.96 -26.97 7.59
N THR A 16 11.87 -27.32 8.87
CA THR A 16 10.59 -27.34 9.62
C THR A 16 9.99 -25.95 9.72
N ARG A 17 10.83 -24.92 9.96
CA ARG A 17 10.37 -23.53 9.98
C ARG A 17 9.88 -23.07 8.61
N ARG A 18 10.51 -23.50 7.51
CA ARG A 18 10.01 -23.26 6.15
C ARG A 18 8.67 -23.94 5.89
N ALA A 19 8.50 -25.19 6.30
CA ALA A 19 7.22 -25.89 6.17
C ALA A 19 6.06 -25.19 6.93
N ILE A 20 6.35 -24.63 8.11
CA ILE A 20 5.38 -23.78 8.84
C ILE A 20 5.00 -22.55 8.03
N LEU A 21 5.98 -21.86 7.46
CA LEU A 21 5.74 -20.66 6.64
C LEU A 21 4.92 -21.00 5.38
N ASP A 22 5.25 -22.09 4.69
CA ASP A 22 4.53 -22.56 3.51
C ASP A 22 3.06 -22.92 3.83
N PHE A 23 2.82 -23.51 5.00
CA PHE A 23 1.45 -23.76 5.47
C PHE A 23 0.71 -22.45 5.78
N LEU A 24 1.33 -21.53 6.50
CA LEU A 24 0.72 -20.24 6.84
C LEU A 24 0.48 -19.36 5.60
N LEU A 25 1.29 -19.48 4.55
CA LEU A 25 1.03 -18.84 3.25
C LEU A 25 -0.21 -19.43 2.56
N ARG A 26 -0.46 -20.74 2.70
CA ARG A 26 -1.66 -21.40 2.16
C ARG A 26 -2.91 -21.13 3.00
N LYS A 27 -2.76 -21.07 4.32
CA LYS A 27 -3.84 -20.88 5.29
C LYS A 27 -3.45 -19.82 6.31
N ASP A 28 -3.78 -18.58 5.98
CA ASP A 28 -3.47 -17.43 6.81
C ASP A 28 -4.28 -17.44 8.11
N GLY A 29 -3.68 -16.96 9.20
CA GLY A 29 -4.31 -16.94 10.52
C GLY A 29 -4.59 -18.32 11.11
N ALA A 30 -3.78 -19.34 10.81
CA ALA A 30 -3.96 -20.67 11.40
C ALA A 30 -3.64 -20.69 12.91
N SER A 31 -4.40 -21.47 13.65
CA SER A 31 -4.13 -21.79 15.05
C SER A 31 -3.00 -22.81 15.18
N ARG A 32 -2.40 -22.91 16.37
CA ARG A 32 -1.34 -23.89 16.63
C ARG A 32 -1.79 -25.33 16.36
N ALA A 33 -3.03 -25.68 16.74
CA ALA A 33 -3.57 -27.02 16.54
C ALA A 33 -3.68 -27.40 15.05
N GLU A 34 -4.01 -26.44 14.19
CA GLU A 34 -4.09 -26.66 12.75
C GLU A 34 -2.71 -26.85 12.13
N ILE A 35 -1.70 -26.09 12.57
CA ILE A 35 -0.32 -26.24 12.12
C ILE A 35 0.25 -27.59 12.60
N GLU A 36 -0.06 -27.98 13.83
CA GLU A 36 0.35 -29.26 14.42
C GLU A 36 -0.21 -30.45 13.63
N ALA A 37 -1.50 -30.38 13.29
CA ALA A 37 -2.18 -31.42 12.53
C ALA A 37 -1.66 -31.55 11.10
N GLU A 38 -1.41 -30.44 10.39
CA GLU A 38 -0.88 -30.49 9.02
C GLU A 38 0.55 -31.03 8.98
N LEU A 39 1.42 -30.55 9.87
CA LEU A 39 2.86 -30.84 9.81
C LEU A 39 3.27 -32.07 10.64
N ASN A 40 2.30 -32.70 11.33
CA ASN A 40 2.52 -33.83 12.23
C ASN A 40 3.68 -33.59 13.22
N LEU A 41 3.71 -32.38 13.81
CA LEU A 41 4.74 -31.97 14.76
C LEU A 41 4.28 -32.19 16.19
N ASN A 42 5.21 -32.39 17.12
CA ASN A 42 4.89 -32.32 18.54
C ASN A 42 4.65 -30.85 18.93
N GLN A 43 3.59 -30.58 19.70
CA GLN A 43 3.27 -29.27 20.31
C GLN A 43 4.49 -28.51 20.87
N ASN A 44 5.41 -29.19 21.58
CA ASN A 44 6.60 -28.55 22.16
C ASN A 44 7.57 -28.08 21.08
N THR A 45 7.83 -28.92 20.09
CA THR A 45 8.68 -28.61 18.93
C THR A 45 8.10 -27.45 18.13
N LEU A 46 6.80 -27.50 17.83
CA LEU A 46 6.10 -26.44 17.12
C LEU A 46 6.15 -25.11 17.89
N THR A 47 5.94 -25.13 19.21
CA THR A 47 6.02 -23.92 20.04
C THR A 47 7.43 -23.32 20.02
N GLY A 48 8.47 -24.15 20.02
CA GLY A 48 9.86 -23.69 19.86
C GLY A 48 10.09 -23.01 18.50
N HIS A 49 9.65 -23.64 17.42
CA HIS A 49 9.77 -23.07 16.07
C HIS A 49 9.01 -21.76 15.90
N LEU A 50 7.77 -21.69 16.37
CA LEU A 50 6.95 -20.47 16.32
C LEU A 50 7.58 -19.34 17.12
N ARG A 51 8.21 -19.65 18.27
CA ARG A 51 8.94 -18.65 19.05
C ARG A 51 10.14 -18.10 18.30
N THR A 52 10.94 -18.96 17.66
CA THR A 52 12.08 -18.52 16.83
C THR A 52 11.62 -17.67 15.65
N LEU A 53 10.52 -18.06 14.99
CA LEU A 53 9.93 -17.31 13.88
C LEU A 53 9.35 -15.96 14.33
N ALA A 54 8.73 -15.90 15.51
CA ALA A 54 8.22 -14.66 16.07
C ALA A 54 9.34 -13.70 16.52
N ASN A 55 10.38 -14.22 17.17
CA ASN A 55 11.54 -13.43 17.62
C ASN A 55 12.35 -12.83 16.46
N SER A 56 12.30 -13.45 15.28
CA SER A 56 12.90 -12.93 14.04
C SER A 56 11.95 -12.05 13.23
N SER A 57 10.75 -11.78 13.76
CA SER A 57 9.68 -11.02 13.09
C SER A 57 9.21 -11.64 11.77
N VAL A 58 9.48 -12.92 11.49
CA VAL A 58 9.05 -13.63 10.28
C VAL A 58 7.60 -14.12 10.40
N VAL A 59 7.14 -14.37 11.64
CA VAL A 59 5.75 -14.70 11.96
C VAL A 59 5.21 -13.72 12.98
N ILE A 60 3.94 -13.33 12.82
CA ILE A 60 3.19 -12.51 13.77
C ILE A 60 2.12 -13.38 14.42
N ALA A 61 2.00 -13.29 15.74
CA ALA A 61 0.92 -13.92 16.49
C ALA A 61 -0.12 -12.84 16.85
N MET A 62 -1.39 -13.10 16.53
CA MET A 62 -2.52 -12.20 16.87
C MET A 62 -3.60 -12.96 17.64
N GLY A 63 -4.37 -12.24 18.47
CA GLY A 63 -5.47 -12.79 19.25
C GLY A 63 -5.15 -12.98 20.74
N ASN A 64 -5.95 -13.81 21.42
CA ASN A 64 -5.80 -14.06 22.85
C ASN A 64 -4.50 -14.84 23.12
N ILE A 65 -3.78 -14.48 24.18
CA ILE A 65 -2.55 -15.15 24.65
C ILE A 65 -2.72 -16.67 24.75
N THR A 66 -3.92 -17.14 25.10
CA THR A 66 -4.22 -18.58 25.25
C THR A 66 -4.48 -19.31 23.92
N ARG A 67 -4.92 -18.59 22.89
CA ARG A 67 -5.25 -19.14 21.56
C ARG A 67 -4.80 -18.18 20.45
N PRO A 68 -3.48 -17.99 20.28
CA PRO A 68 -2.96 -17.14 19.22
C PRO A 68 -3.19 -17.79 17.86
N HIS A 69 -3.44 -16.94 16.86
CA HIS A 69 -3.43 -17.28 15.45
C HIS A 69 -2.16 -16.69 14.82
N TYR A 70 -1.57 -17.43 13.89
CA TYR A 70 -0.26 -17.11 13.34
C TYR A 70 -0.36 -16.67 11.88
N TYR A 71 0.45 -15.67 11.53
CA TYR A 71 0.46 -15.00 10.23
C TYR A 71 1.90 -14.85 9.75
N VAL A 72 2.14 -15.00 8.45
CA VAL A 72 3.46 -14.70 7.88
C VAL A 72 3.64 -13.19 7.78
N ASN A 73 4.74 -12.67 8.32
CA ASN A 73 5.10 -11.28 8.13
C ASN A 73 5.76 -11.07 6.77
N LEU A 74 4.96 -10.77 5.75
CA LEU A 74 5.46 -10.53 4.40
C LEU A 74 6.43 -9.34 4.31
N THR A 75 6.34 -8.37 5.23
CA THR A 75 7.25 -7.23 5.27
C THR A 75 8.69 -7.65 5.54
N ALA A 76 8.91 -8.65 6.40
CA ALA A 76 10.25 -9.17 6.69
C ALA A 76 10.93 -9.74 5.42
N PHE A 77 10.16 -10.44 4.58
CA PHE A 77 10.65 -10.97 3.31
C PHE A 77 10.91 -9.88 2.25
N ARG A 78 10.09 -8.83 2.22
CA ARG A 78 10.32 -7.67 1.33
C ARG A 78 11.62 -6.96 1.68
N ILE A 79 11.87 -6.70 2.97
CA ILE A 79 13.11 -6.08 3.44
C ILE A 79 14.33 -6.92 3.05
N MET A 80 14.25 -8.25 3.23
CA MET A 80 15.32 -9.17 2.79
C MET A 80 15.57 -9.10 1.28
N ASN A 81 14.51 -9.02 0.47
CA ASN A 81 14.63 -8.89 -0.98
C ASN A 81 15.30 -7.58 -1.39
N GLU A 82 14.84 -6.46 -0.83
CA GLU A 82 15.32 -5.11 -1.16
C GLU A 82 16.76 -4.86 -0.70
N GLN A 83 17.13 -5.34 0.49
CA GLN A 83 18.43 -5.03 1.10
C GLN A 83 19.53 -6.03 0.82
N TRP A 84 19.18 -7.27 0.43
CA TRP A 84 20.16 -8.34 0.25
C TRP A 84 20.10 -8.98 -1.13
N ILE A 85 18.93 -9.47 -1.58
CA ILE A 85 18.82 -10.15 -2.89
C ILE A 85 19.14 -9.19 -4.03
N ARG A 86 18.62 -7.96 -3.97
CA ARG A 86 18.86 -6.91 -4.97
C ARG A 86 20.35 -6.63 -5.20
N LYS A 87 21.20 -6.71 -4.17
CA LYS A 87 22.66 -6.50 -4.29
C LYS A 87 23.32 -7.51 -5.22
N PHE A 88 22.81 -8.74 -5.28
CA PHE A 88 23.34 -9.79 -6.16
C PHE A 88 22.79 -9.67 -7.59
N ILE A 89 21.52 -9.27 -7.72
CA ILE A 89 20.89 -9.01 -9.02
C ILE A 89 21.56 -7.81 -9.72
N GLU A 90 21.93 -6.77 -8.98
CA GLU A 90 22.58 -5.57 -9.54
C GLU A 90 24.10 -5.74 -9.73
N SER A 91 24.75 -6.68 -9.03
CA SER A 91 26.21 -6.91 -9.14
C SER A 91 26.59 -7.83 -10.29
N GLU A 92 25.71 -8.76 -10.67
CA GLU A 92 25.88 -9.50 -11.91
C GLU A 92 25.23 -8.65 -13.00
N GLY A 93 26.01 -8.08 -13.91
CA GLY A 93 25.50 -7.37 -15.10
C GLY A 93 24.79 -8.30 -16.06
N CYS A 94 23.78 -9.01 -15.56
CA CYS A 94 22.97 -9.97 -16.27
C CYS A 94 21.85 -9.19 -16.97
N ASP A 95 22.24 -8.53 -18.05
CA ASP A 95 21.34 -8.20 -19.16
C ASP A 95 20.96 -9.52 -19.87
N ASP A 96 20.17 -10.39 -19.25
CA ASP A 96 19.23 -11.24 -20.00
C ASP A 96 18.20 -11.96 -19.14
N GLU A 97 16.95 -11.86 -19.62
CA GLU A 97 15.74 -12.61 -19.26
C GLU A 97 15.30 -12.69 -17.79
N THR A 98 14.68 -11.60 -17.31
CA THR A 98 13.73 -11.67 -16.19
C THR A 98 12.36 -12.18 -16.67
N PRO A 99 11.81 -13.25 -16.07
CA PRO A 99 10.45 -13.70 -16.38
C PRO A 99 9.42 -12.71 -15.82
N ILE A 100 8.66 -12.08 -16.72
CA ILE A 100 7.27 -11.63 -16.57
C ILE A 100 6.95 -10.86 -15.25
N PHE A 101 7.63 -9.74 -15.03
CA PHE A 101 6.96 -8.56 -14.49
C PHE A 101 7.06 -7.46 -15.55
N SER A 102 6.29 -7.65 -16.61
CA SER A 102 6.20 -6.73 -17.74
C SER A 102 5.61 -5.38 -17.30
N ASP A 103 6.26 -4.31 -17.76
CA ASP A 103 5.90 -2.88 -17.72
C ASP A 103 6.12 -2.11 -16.41
N GLU A 104 7.38 -1.95 -16.00
CA GLU A 104 7.79 -0.76 -15.23
C GLU A 104 8.21 0.38 -16.17
N ARG A 105 7.27 0.93 -16.95
CA ARG A 105 7.45 2.30 -17.43
C ARG A 105 7.16 3.23 -16.27
N SER A 106 8.21 3.68 -15.58
CA SER A 106 8.20 4.89 -14.73
C SER A 106 7.26 4.94 -13.51
N ILE A 107 6.88 3.80 -12.92
CA ILE A 107 6.15 3.80 -11.63
C ILE A 107 7.15 4.22 -10.54
N LYS A 108 7.08 5.48 -10.11
CA LYS A 108 8.02 6.02 -9.11
C LYS A 108 7.55 5.82 -7.68
N ARG A 109 6.24 5.67 -7.44
CA ARG A 109 5.66 5.32 -6.13
C ARG A 109 4.38 4.48 -6.31
N HIS A 110 4.24 3.42 -5.53
CA HIS A 110 3.04 2.57 -5.49
C HIS A 110 2.57 2.41 -4.04
N PHE A 111 1.28 2.66 -3.80
CA PHE A 111 0.64 2.39 -2.52
C PHE A 111 -0.38 1.27 -2.67
N THR A 112 -0.39 0.33 -1.71
CA THR A 112 -1.39 -0.73 -1.61
C THR A 112 -2.07 -0.64 -0.25
N ILE A 113 -3.41 -0.58 -0.23
CA ILE A 113 -4.20 -0.61 1.01
C ILE A 113 -5.38 -1.57 0.87
N TYR A 114 -5.68 -2.29 1.95
CA TYR A 114 -6.84 -3.16 2.05
C TYR A 114 -7.91 -2.48 2.89
N ILE A 115 -9.12 -2.39 2.36
CA ILE A 115 -10.25 -1.72 2.99
C ILE A 115 -11.38 -2.73 3.14
N ARG A 116 -11.89 -2.92 4.36
CA ARG A 116 -13.05 -3.75 4.69
C ARG A 116 -14.35 -3.04 4.29
N ALA A 117 -14.46 -2.75 3.00
CA ALA A 117 -15.64 -2.20 2.35
C ALA A 117 -15.68 -2.68 0.89
N THR A 118 -16.88 -2.72 0.29
CA THR A 118 -17.02 -3.08 -1.12
C THR A 118 -16.41 -2.02 -2.04
N PRO A 119 -16.01 -2.36 -3.29
CA PRO A 119 -15.44 -1.38 -4.20
C PRO A 119 -16.37 -0.21 -4.47
N ARG A 120 -17.69 -0.45 -4.41
CA ARG A 120 -18.73 0.57 -4.52
C ARG A 120 -18.66 1.60 -3.41
N ILE A 121 -18.49 1.17 -2.16
CA ILE A 121 -18.40 2.10 -1.02
C ILE A 121 -17.13 2.95 -1.16
N VAL A 122 -15.98 2.32 -1.43
CA VAL A 122 -14.70 3.02 -1.61
C VAL A 122 -14.79 4.01 -2.78
N TRP A 123 -15.36 3.60 -3.90
CA TRP A 123 -15.58 4.45 -5.07
C TRP A 123 -16.36 5.72 -4.73
N ILE A 124 -17.50 5.57 -4.03
CA ILE A 124 -18.32 6.72 -3.63
C ILE A 124 -17.51 7.68 -2.74
N GLN A 125 -16.67 7.18 -1.83
CA GLN A 125 -15.83 8.07 -1.01
C GLN A 125 -14.80 8.84 -1.85
N MET A 126 -14.31 8.26 -2.95
CA MET A 126 -13.29 8.85 -3.82
C MET A 126 -13.84 9.80 -4.89
N THR A 127 -15.06 9.58 -5.37
CA THR A 127 -15.62 10.35 -6.50
C THR A 127 -16.69 11.36 -6.11
N ASP A 128 -17.32 11.22 -4.93
CA ASP A 128 -18.27 12.22 -4.43
C ASP A 128 -17.48 13.37 -3.79
N ASP A 129 -17.54 14.57 -4.36
CA ASP A 129 -16.83 15.75 -3.85
C ASP A 129 -17.19 16.10 -2.41
N ARG A 130 -18.42 15.80 -1.95
CA ARG A 130 -18.83 16.03 -0.55
C ARG A 130 -18.08 15.10 0.40
N ARG A 131 -17.72 13.90 -0.06
CA ARG A 131 -17.04 12.86 0.72
C ARG A 131 -15.53 12.91 0.56
N THR A 132 -15.04 13.28 -0.62
CA THR A 132 -13.61 13.38 -0.91
C THR A 132 -12.91 14.37 0.00
N LYS A 133 -13.60 15.48 0.32
CA LYS A 133 -13.18 16.47 1.32
C LYS A 133 -12.96 15.90 2.72
N LEU A 134 -13.54 14.75 3.06
CA LEU A 134 -13.52 14.19 4.42
C LEU A 134 -12.26 13.40 4.71
N TRP A 135 -11.59 12.88 3.68
CA TRP A 135 -10.40 12.04 3.83
C TRP A 135 -9.15 12.63 3.18
N LEU A 136 -9.30 13.50 2.17
CA LEU A 136 -8.18 14.14 1.49
C LEU A 136 -7.54 15.29 2.31
N GLN A 137 -8.12 15.69 3.45
CA GLN A 137 -7.89 17.02 4.03
C GLN A 137 -6.55 17.27 4.73
N MET A 138 -5.99 18.48 4.44
CA MET A 138 -5.82 19.55 5.44
C MET A 138 -6.40 20.94 5.04
N GLU A 139 -6.46 21.34 3.76
CA GLU A 139 -7.32 22.48 3.28
C GLU A 139 -7.89 22.23 1.86
N LEU A 140 -7.54 21.09 1.26
CA LEU A 140 -7.83 20.79 -0.13
C LEU A 140 -9.23 20.21 -0.32
N SER A 141 -9.95 20.73 -1.31
CA SER A 141 -11.25 20.24 -1.72
C SER A 141 -11.28 19.91 -3.20
N THR A 142 -11.95 18.82 -3.57
CA THR A 142 -12.16 18.47 -4.96
C THR A 142 -13.43 19.10 -5.50
N GLU A 143 -13.38 19.53 -6.74
CA GLU A 143 -14.53 19.82 -7.56
C GLU A 143 -14.36 19.08 -8.89
N THR A 144 -15.24 18.12 -9.13
CA THR A 144 -15.23 17.31 -10.35
C THR A 144 -16.23 17.90 -11.34
N VAL A 145 -15.71 18.45 -12.44
CA VAL A 145 -16.53 19.04 -13.52
C VAL A 145 -16.18 18.36 -14.83
N GLU A 146 -17.13 17.58 -15.35
CA GLU A 146 -17.00 16.80 -16.58
C GLU A 146 -15.77 15.86 -16.58
N LYS A 147 -14.69 16.26 -17.28
CA LYS A 147 -13.42 15.54 -17.40
C LYS A 147 -12.27 16.23 -16.66
N SER A 148 -12.57 17.20 -15.81
CA SER A 148 -11.59 17.95 -15.04
C SER A 148 -11.84 17.80 -13.54
N ILE A 149 -10.75 17.83 -12.77
CA ILE A 149 -10.76 17.82 -11.31
C ILE A 149 -10.02 19.07 -10.87
N LYS A 150 -10.59 19.85 -9.96
CA LYS A 150 -9.88 20.97 -9.34
C LYS A 150 -9.62 20.66 -7.88
N PHE A 151 -8.37 20.79 -7.47
CA PHE A 151 -7.97 20.73 -6.07
C PHE A 151 -7.82 22.17 -5.58
N LYS A 152 -8.68 22.60 -4.66
CA LYS A 152 -8.72 23.97 -4.13
C LYS A 152 -8.25 24.03 -2.70
N THR A 153 -7.39 24.98 -2.34
CA THR A 153 -7.05 25.31 -0.95
C THR A 153 -7.77 26.61 -0.57
N GLY A 154 -8.74 26.53 0.34
CA GLY A 154 -9.65 27.66 0.58
C GLY A 154 -10.38 28.11 -0.71
N ASN A 155 -10.15 29.35 -1.14
CA ASN A 155 -10.74 29.94 -2.36
C ASN A 155 -9.84 29.88 -3.60
N THR A 156 -8.61 29.38 -3.49
CA THR A 156 -7.65 29.33 -4.61
C THR A 156 -7.54 27.91 -5.18
N VAL A 157 -7.35 27.79 -6.49
CA VAL A 157 -7.09 26.51 -7.15
C VAL A 157 -5.60 26.19 -6.99
N ALA A 158 -5.29 25.16 -6.19
CA ALA A 158 -3.92 24.68 -6.00
C ALA A 158 -3.46 23.88 -7.22
N PHE A 159 -4.31 22.96 -7.70
CA PHE A 159 -4.02 22.13 -8.87
C PHE A 159 -5.27 21.93 -9.72
N THR A 160 -5.07 21.84 -11.01
CA THR A 160 -6.08 21.31 -11.93
C THR A 160 -5.64 19.93 -12.37
N GLY A 161 -6.57 19.02 -12.59
CA GLY A 161 -6.32 17.71 -13.12
C GLY A 161 -7.29 17.35 -14.23
N ARG A 162 -6.85 16.44 -15.09
CA ARG A 162 -7.63 15.94 -16.22
C ARG A 162 -7.85 14.44 -16.04
N ILE A 163 -9.11 14.03 -16.06
CA ILE A 163 -9.49 12.62 -15.97
C ILE A 163 -9.09 11.93 -17.27
N THR A 164 -8.20 10.95 -17.17
CA THR A 164 -7.74 10.14 -18.30
C THR A 164 -8.51 8.84 -18.40
N LYS A 165 -8.95 8.29 -17.27
CA LYS A 165 -9.70 7.03 -17.21
C LYS A 165 -10.75 7.06 -16.12
N TYR A 166 -11.95 6.59 -16.43
CA TYR A 166 -13.07 6.53 -15.50
C TYR A 166 -13.86 5.23 -15.74
N ASN A 167 -13.59 4.21 -14.94
CA ASN A 167 -14.29 2.93 -14.95
C ASN A 167 -14.89 2.66 -13.57
N THR A 168 -16.20 2.84 -13.48
CA THR A 168 -16.96 2.79 -12.22
C THR A 168 -16.63 1.54 -11.39
N ASN A 169 -16.27 1.77 -10.12
CA ASN A 169 -15.90 0.75 -9.13
C ASN A 169 -14.65 -0.08 -9.45
N ARG A 170 -13.87 0.26 -10.50
CA ARG A 170 -12.71 -0.54 -10.93
C ARG A 170 -11.46 0.28 -11.09
N GLU A 171 -11.54 1.41 -11.77
CA GLU A 171 -10.34 2.18 -12.12
C GLU A 171 -10.65 3.64 -12.33
N PHE A 172 -9.81 4.49 -11.75
CA PHE A 172 -9.92 5.94 -11.88
C PHE A 172 -8.52 6.51 -12.03
N SER A 173 -8.27 7.23 -13.12
CA SER A 173 -6.96 7.82 -13.41
C SER A 173 -7.10 9.27 -13.83
N TYR A 174 -6.18 10.09 -13.36
CA TYR A 174 -6.12 11.50 -13.70
C TYR A 174 -4.67 12.01 -13.68
N GLU A 175 -4.43 13.02 -14.51
CA GLU A 175 -3.19 13.80 -14.50
C GLU A 175 -3.41 15.07 -13.67
N ILE A 176 -2.35 15.60 -13.05
CA ILE A 176 -2.40 16.86 -12.28
C ILE A 176 -1.42 17.91 -12.82
N TYR A 177 -1.77 19.19 -12.67
CA TYR A 177 -1.05 20.35 -13.18
C TYR A 177 -1.06 21.48 -12.14
N THR A 178 0.06 22.20 -12.00
CA THR A 178 0.21 23.36 -11.09
C THR A 178 -0.20 24.66 -11.81
N SER A 179 -1.48 25.03 -11.68
CA SER A 179 -2.13 26.29 -12.12
C SER A 179 -2.05 26.70 -13.62
N ASP A 180 -2.77 27.79 -13.96
CA ASP A 180 -3.74 27.93 -15.07
C ASP A 180 -3.36 27.50 -16.51
N ILE A 181 -4.38 27.00 -17.21
CA ILE A 181 -4.46 26.51 -18.61
C ILE A 181 -3.95 27.51 -19.68
N LYS A 182 -3.40 28.67 -19.30
CA LYS A 182 -2.99 29.71 -20.24
C LYS A 182 -1.65 29.47 -20.94
N ASP A 183 -0.76 28.64 -20.39
CA ASP A 183 0.53 28.31 -21.02
C ASP A 183 0.62 26.83 -21.40
N MET A 184 -0.13 26.45 -22.45
CA MET A 184 -0.11 25.10 -23.03
C MET A 184 1.20 24.76 -23.80
N HIS A 185 2.18 25.66 -23.84
CA HIS A 185 3.37 25.51 -24.70
C HIS A 185 4.65 25.04 -24.00
N GLU A 186 4.67 24.91 -22.68
CA GLU A 186 5.82 24.32 -21.96
C GLU A 186 5.38 23.08 -21.16
N GLN A 187 5.15 21.98 -21.88
CA GLN A 187 4.84 20.68 -21.27
C GLN A 187 6.07 20.11 -20.55
N LYS A 188 6.20 20.43 -19.26
CA LYS A 188 6.99 19.63 -18.31
C LYS A 188 6.08 18.51 -17.81
N ILE A 189 6.35 17.28 -18.26
CA ILE A 189 5.78 15.97 -17.89
C ILE A 189 4.85 16.02 -16.67
N SER A 190 3.56 15.71 -16.81
CA SER A 190 2.58 15.78 -15.72
C SER A 190 2.46 14.45 -14.95
N PRO A 191 2.30 14.45 -13.61
CA PRO A 191 2.20 13.22 -12.85
C PRO A 191 0.86 12.56 -13.14
N ASN A 192 0.88 11.26 -13.42
CA ASN A 192 -0.33 10.46 -13.58
C ASN A 192 -0.61 9.71 -12.27
N ILE A 193 -1.83 9.85 -11.76
CA ILE A 193 -2.31 9.15 -10.57
C ILE A 193 -3.39 8.17 -11.02
N ALA A 194 -3.10 6.87 -10.88
CA ALA A 194 -4.03 5.80 -11.26
C ALA A 194 -4.43 4.97 -10.04
N TRP A 195 -5.74 4.85 -9.84
CA TRP A 195 -6.36 4.11 -8.76
C TRP A 195 -7.01 2.85 -9.32
N LYS A 196 -6.67 1.68 -8.80
CA LYS A 196 -7.25 0.39 -9.19
C LYS A 196 -7.90 -0.27 -7.99
N LEU A 197 -9.19 -0.57 -8.11
CA LEU A 197 -10.01 -1.22 -7.10
C LEU A 197 -10.22 -2.68 -7.52
N ARG A 198 -9.84 -3.63 -6.65
CA ARG A 198 -10.09 -5.06 -6.85
C ARG A 198 -10.90 -5.60 -5.67
N PRO A 199 -12.05 -6.24 -5.91
CA PRO A 199 -12.79 -6.90 -4.84
C PRO A 199 -11.98 -8.07 -4.28
N ILE A 200 -12.04 -8.26 -2.96
CA ILE A 200 -11.51 -9.42 -2.25
C ILE A 200 -12.67 -10.00 -1.44
N GLY A 201 -13.20 -11.13 -1.92
CA GLY A 201 -14.45 -11.68 -1.41
C GLY A 201 -15.61 -10.68 -1.52
N ASP A 202 -16.60 -10.82 -0.63
CA ASP A 202 -17.85 -10.07 -0.73
C ASP A 202 -17.84 -8.72 0.02
N TYR A 203 -16.83 -8.47 0.86
CA TYR A 203 -16.86 -7.37 1.84
C TYR A 203 -15.58 -6.53 1.89
N ALA A 204 -14.54 -6.86 1.11
CA ALA A 204 -13.28 -6.14 1.13
C ALA A 204 -12.83 -5.71 -0.28
N THR A 205 -11.96 -4.70 -0.31
CA THR A 205 -11.37 -4.14 -1.53
C THR A 205 -9.87 -3.96 -1.32
N LYS A 206 -9.08 -4.45 -2.28
CA LYS A 206 -7.70 -4.02 -2.46
C LYS A 206 -7.68 -2.78 -3.35
N LEU A 207 -7.10 -1.70 -2.83
CA LEU A 207 -6.90 -0.45 -3.54
C LEU A 207 -5.41 -0.30 -3.83
N ASP A 208 -5.06 -0.30 -5.12
CA ASP A 208 -3.72 -0.07 -5.63
C ASP A 208 -3.65 1.34 -6.24
N ILE A 209 -2.62 2.11 -5.90
CA ILE A 209 -2.45 3.50 -6.36
C ILE A 209 -1.07 3.64 -6.98
N TYR A 210 -1.04 3.92 -8.27
CA TYR A 210 0.17 4.08 -9.06
C TYR A 210 0.41 5.56 -9.32
N LEU A 211 1.62 6.01 -9.01
CA LEU A 211 2.10 7.36 -9.28
C LEU A 211 3.23 7.25 -10.31
N GLU A 212 2.93 7.68 -11.52
CA GLU A 212 3.86 7.68 -12.64
C GLU A 212 4.32 9.12 -12.93
N HIS A 213 5.45 9.26 -13.63
CA HIS A 213 5.93 10.56 -14.12
C HIS A 213 6.29 11.60 -13.03
N LEU A 214 6.83 11.17 -11.88
CA LEU A 214 7.33 12.07 -10.80
C LEU A 214 8.69 12.74 -11.12
N GLU A 215 8.99 13.09 -12.36
CA GLU A 215 10.22 13.84 -12.73
C GLU A 215 10.11 15.34 -12.48
N ILE A 216 8.97 15.79 -11.96
CA ILE A 216 8.77 17.19 -11.65
C ILE A 216 9.40 17.50 -10.30
N ASP A 217 10.46 18.30 -10.34
CA ASP A 217 10.95 19.04 -9.18
C ASP A 217 9.95 20.16 -8.85
N ASN A 218 8.82 19.78 -8.25
CA ASN A 218 7.79 20.69 -7.78
C ASN A 218 7.46 20.35 -6.34
N ASP A 219 7.94 21.20 -5.44
CA ASP A 219 7.79 21.06 -3.99
C ASP A 219 6.34 20.88 -3.55
N ILE A 220 5.39 21.52 -4.23
CA ILE A 220 3.97 21.47 -3.88
C ILE A 220 3.38 20.10 -4.23
N ILE A 221 3.72 19.54 -5.39
CA ILE A 221 3.32 18.18 -5.77
C ILE A 221 4.00 17.17 -4.84
N ASN A 222 5.28 17.31 -4.55
CA ASN A 222 5.99 16.41 -3.64
C ASN A 222 5.40 16.45 -2.23
N LEU A 223 5.07 17.64 -1.71
CA LEU A 223 4.38 17.81 -0.43
C LEU A 223 3.00 17.15 -0.44
N PHE A 224 2.21 17.31 -1.50
CA PHE A 224 0.93 16.63 -1.66
C PHE A 224 1.10 15.09 -1.65
N LEU A 225 2.07 14.57 -2.40
CA LEU A 225 2.31 13.13 -2.51
C LEU A 225 2.86 12.51 -1.22
N ASN A 226 3.67 13.23 -0.45
CA ASN A 226 4.21 12.74 0.83
C ASN A 226 3.11 12.52 1.88
N ARG A 227 1.91 13.09 1.67
CA ARG A 227 0.78 12.99 2.61
C ARG A 227 -0.23 11.89 2.25
N TRP A 228 0.01 11.14 1.16
CA TRP A 228 -0.82 9.99 0.79
C TRP A 228 -1.02 8.97 1.92
N PRO A 229 -0.01 8.57 2.71
CA PRO A 229 -0.23 7.60 3.80
C PRO A 229 -1.29 8.07 4.82
N GLU A 230 -1.29 9.36 5.15
CA GLU A 230 -2.27 9.97 6.05
C GLU A 230 -3.67 9.99 5.42
N ALA A 231 -3.77 10.46 4.18
CA ALA A 231 -5.04 10.52 3.44
C ALA A 231 -5.66 9.13 3.24
N LEU A 232 -4.84 8.11 2.94
CA LEU A 232 -5.30 6.73 2.77
C LEU A 232 -5.77 6.11 4.09
N SER A 233 -5.14 6.46 5.21
CA SER A 233 -5.61 6.05 6.53
C SER A 233 -6.99 6.65 6.83
N LYS A 234 -7.20 7.93 6.49
CA LYS A 234 -8.52 8.59 6.63
C LYS A 234 -9.57 7.95 5.72
N LEU A 235 -9.22 7.67 4.45
CA LEU A 235 -10.11 7.04 3.48
C LEU A 235 -10.55 5.65 3.95
N LYS A 236 -9.60 4.85 4.45
CA LYS A 236 -9.87 3.52 4.99
C LYS A 236 -10.87 3.59 6.13
N THR A 237 -10.59 4.38 7.18
CA THR A 237 -11.49 4.49 8.33
C THR A 237 -12.87 4.98 7.93
N LEU A 238 -12.95 5.99 7.06
CA LEU A 238 -14.23 6.51 6.57
C LEU A 238 -15.01 5.45 5.78
N SER A 239 -14.34 4.67 4.95
CA SER A 239 -14.97 3.62 4.15
C SER A 239 -15.45 2.44 5.00
N GLU A 240 -14.72 2.10 6.05
CA GLU A 240 -15.01 0.94 6.90
C GLU A 240 -16.05 1.22 7.99
N THR A 241 -16.09 2.46 8.49
CA THR A 241 -16.90 2.83 9.65
C THR A 241 -17.99 3.85 9.33
N GLY A 242 -17.88 4.57 8.21
CA GLY A 242 -18.71 5.74 7.92
C GLY A 242 -18.33 6.99 8.74
N THR A 243 -17.39 6.87 9.68
CA THR A 243 -16.96 7.94 10.57
C THR A 243 -15.64 8.54 10.10
N ARG A 244 -15.49 9.86 10.24
CA ARG A 244 -14.25 10.55 9.87
C ARG A 244 -13.14 10.20 10.84
N PHE A 245 -11.95 9.94 10.31
CA PHE A 245 -10.74 9.84 11.11
C PHE A 245 -10.09 11.21 11.22
N TRP A 246 -10.21 11.83 12.39
CA TRP A 246 -9.59 13.12 12.65
C TRP A 246 -8.18 12.92 13.18
N ILE A 247 -7.21 13.54 12.52
CA ILE A 247 -5.82 13.64 12.98
C ILE A 247 -5.61 15.12 13.23
N SER A 248 -5.20 15.49 14.44
CA SER A 248 -4.86 16.88 14.74
C SER A 248 -3.77 17.33 13.77
N PRO A 249 -3.86 18.55 13.20
CA PRO A 249 -2.70 19.18 12.59
C PRO A 249 -1.54 19.06 13.59
N LEU A 250 -0.39 18.52 13.15
CA LEU A 250 0.84 18.73 13.90
C LEU A 250 1.02 20.24 14.00
N ASP A 251 1.18 20.77 15.22
CA ASP A 251 1.53 22.17 15.42
C ASP A 251 2.73 22.48 14.52
N ALA A 252 2.59 23.45 13.62
CA ALA A 252 3.66 23.94 12.76
C ALA A 252 4.65 24.79 13.57
N SER A 253 5.14 24.24 14.67
CA SER A 253 6.13 24.84 15.57
C SER A 253 7.08 23.75 16.04
N SER A 254 8.03 23.38 15.18
CA SER A 254 9.35 22.87 15.52
C SER A 254 10.27 23.05 14.33
#